data_AF-A0A6L7YN48-F1
#
_entry.id   AF-A0A6L7YN48-F1
#
_cell.length_a   1.000
_cell.length_b   1.000
_cell.length_c   1.000
_cell.angle_alpha   90.00
_cell.angle_beta   90.00
_cell.angle_gamma   90.00
#
_symmetry.space_group_name_H-M   'P 1'
#
loop_
_entity.id
_entity.type
_entity.pdbx_description
1 polymer ?
#
loop_
_entity_poly.entity_id
_entity_poly.type
_entity_poly.pdbx_seq_one_letter_code
_entity_poly.pdbx_strand_id
1 'polypeptide(L)'
;TADMLRIMFPGDQHAYLAFWDQEHRFSRWYVNLEREYNRTAMGIDFIDHFLDIVISADLKTWRWKDEAELSRAVSFDLVSRRQAEEIRAEGCLALSRLEAGMPPFRQGWECWTRSLEWPVPSMPPNWQD
;
A
#
# COMPACT_ATOMS: atom_id res chain seq x y z
N THR A 1 10.75 6.53 -9.10
CA THR A 1 9.71 5.54 -9.42
C THR A 1 9.20 5.85 -10.80
N ALA A 2 9.10 4.85 -11.69
CA ALA A 2 8.41 4.99 -12.97
C ALA A 2 7.07 4.25 -12.96
N ASP A 3 7.05 3.01 -12.46
CA ASP A 3 5.84 2.19 -12.40
C ASP A 3 5.51 1.74 -10.97
N MET A 4 4.22 1.48 -10.73
CA MET A 4 3.69 0.95 -9.49
C MET A 4 2.53 -0.01 -9.77
N LEU A 5 2.52 -1.14 -9.04
CA LEU A 5 1.43 -2.10 -9.01
C LEU A 5 0.85 -2.12 -7.60
N ARG A 6 -0.46 -1.96 -7.48
CA ARG A 6 -1.19 -2.01 -6.21
C ARG A 6 -1.96 -3.32 -6.09
N ILE A 7 -1.76 -4.01 -4.96
CA ILE A 7 -2.35 -5.31 -4.64
C ILE A 7 -3.13 -5.15 -3.33
N MET A 8 -4.40 -5.52 -3.34
CA MET A 8 -5.32 -5.41 -2.20
C MET A 8 -5.99 -6.76 -1.97
N PHE A 9 -6.05 -7.22 -0.72
CA PHE A 9 -6.79 -8.42 -0.35
C PHE A 9 -8.08 -8.02 0.41
N PRO A 10 -9.23 -8.67 0.15
CA PRO A 10 -10.45 -8.43 0.93
C PRO A 10 -10.20 -8.63 2.44
N GLY A 11 -10.77 -7.75 3.27
CA GLY A 11 -10.61 -7.78 4.73
C GLY A 11 -9.33 -7.15 5.28
N ASP A 12 -8.32 -6.90 4.44
CA ASP A 12 -7.09 -6.22 4.89
C ASP A 12 -7.33 -4.71 5.02
N GLN A 13 -6.76 -4.11 6.07
CA GLN A 13 -6.70 -2.66 6.27
C GLN A 13 -5.33 -2.12 5.81
N HIS A 14 -4.84 -2.66 4.70
CA HIS A 14 -3.64 -2.22 4.02
C HIS A 14 -3.62 -2.68 2.56
N ALA A 15 -2.84 -1.98 1.75
CA ALA A 15 -2.49 -2.39 0.40
C ALA A 15 -0.99 -2.60 0.26
N TYR A 16 -0.59 -3.54 -0.59
CA TYR A 16 0.80 -3.72 -0.99
C TYR A 16 1.05 -3.02 -2.32
N LEU A 17 2.03 -2.14 -2.37
CA LEU A 17 2.47 -1.47 -3.59
C LEU A 17 3.88 -1.96 -3.94
N ALA A 18 4.01 -2.56 -5.12
CA ALA A 18 5.28 -2.88 -5.75
C ALA A 18 5.73 -1.68 -6.58
N PHE A 19 7.00 -1.27 -6.46
CA PHE A 19 7.56 -0.10 -7.15
C PHE A 19 8.76 -0.48 -8.00
N TRP A 20 8.86 0.12 -9.20
CA TRP A 20 10.01 0.03 -10.10
C TRP A 20 10.64 1.40 -10.36
N ASP A 21 11.95 1.40 -10.63
CA ASP A 21 12.67 2.61 -11.07
C ASP A 21 12.47 2.91 -12.57
N GLN A 22 13.17 3.92 -13.10
CA GLN A 22 13.03 4.36 -14.49
C GLN A 22 13.55 3.33 -15.50
N GLU A 23 14.40 2.41 -15.07
CA GLU A 23 14.92 1.31 -15.89
C GLU A 23 14.12 0.01 -15.69
N HIS A 24 12.92 0.11 -15.09
CA HIS A 24 12.05 -1.03 -14.75
C HIS A 24 12.72 -2.07 -13.84
N ARG A 25 13.64 -1.66 -12.98
CA ARG A 25 14.19 -2.53 -11.94
C ARG A 25 13.33 -2.47 -10.70
N PHE A 26 13.01 -3.63 -10.13
CA PHE A 26 12.22 -3.70 -8.90
C PHE A 26 12.97 -3.01 -7.76
N SER A 27 12.31 -2.04 -7.13
CA SER A 27 12.96 -1.11 -6.19
C SER A 27 12.61 -1.43 -4.74
N ARG A 28 11.32 -1.62 -4.44
CA ARG A 28 10.83 -1.83 -3.07
C ARG A 28 9.39 -2.32 -3.07
N TRP A 29 9.02 -2.93 -1.96
CA TRP A 29 7.63 -3.03 -1.53
C TRP A 29 7.28 -1.88 -0.60
N TYR A 30 6.01 -1.53 -0.60
CA TYR A 30 5.42 -0.54 0.28
C TYR A 30 4.11 -1.09 0.81
N VAL A 31 3.90 -0.99 2.12
CA VAL A 31 2.60 -1.29 2.74
C VAL A 31 1.95 0.04 3.03
N ASN A 32 0.89 0.35 2.30
CA ASN A 32 0.04 1.51 2.55
C ASN A 32 -0.99 1.10 3.59
N LEU A 33 -0.93 1.63 4.82
CA LEU A 33 -1.96 1.33 5.81
C LEU A 33 -3.17 2.22 5.54
N GLU A 34 -4.34 1.63 5.52
CA GLU A 34 -5.56 2.29 5.02
C GLU A 34 -6.79 1.56 5.55
N ARG A 35 -7.98 2.13 5.36
CA ARG A 35 -9.20 1.36 5.60
C ARG A 35 -9.34 0.24 4.60
N GLU A 36 -10.06 -0.79 5.01
CA GLU A 36 -10.54 -1.79 4.06
C GLU A 36 -11.23 -1.10 2.88
N TYR A 37 -10.84 -1.50 1.68
CA TYR A 37 -11.30 -0.87 0.46
C TYR A 37 -12.77 -1.19 0.20
N ASN A 38 -13.47 -0.26 -0.45
CA ASN A 38 -14.85 -0.42 -0.90
C ASN A 38 -14.87 -0.48 -2.43
N ARG A 39 -15.50 -1.51 -3.00
CA ARG A 39 -15.76 -1.54 -4.45
C ARG A 39 -16.99 -0.71 -4.76
N THR A 40 -16.84 0.21 -5.71
CA THR A 40 -17.93 1.05 -6.23
C THR A 40 -18.22 0.69 -7.69
N ALA A 41 -19.25 1.31 -8.28
CA ALA A 41 -19.52 1.17 -9.70
C ALA A 41 -18.40 1.75 -10.58
N MET A 42 -17.58 2.65 -10.04
CA MET A 42 -16.49 3.32 -10.76
C MET A 42 -15.11 2.72 -10.47
N GLY A 43 -14.91 2.10 -9.32
CA GLY A 43 -13.60 1.59 -8.96
C GLY A 43 -13.50 1.12 -7.51
N ILE A 44 -12.44 1.59 -6.85
CA ILE A 44 -12.08 1.18 -5.50
C ILE A 44 -11.78 2.43 -4.69
N ASP A 45 -12.52 2.60 -3.59
CA ASP A 45 -12.33 3.68 -2.63
C ASP A 45 -11.67 3.16 -1.37
N PHE A 46 -10.77 3.95 -0.80
CA PHE A 46 -10.12 3.66 0.48
C PHE A 46 -9.73 4.97 1.16
N ILE A 47 -9.42 4.91 2.45
CA ILE A 47 -8.98 6.06 3.23
C ILE A 47 -7.62 5.74 3.82
N ASP A 48 -6.64 6.59 3.55
CA ASP A 48 -5.28 6.46 4.05
C ASP A 48 -5.21 6.59 5.59
N HIS A 49 -4.29 5.85 6.22
CA HIS A 49 -4.07 5.86 7.67
C HIS A 49 -2.75 6.51 8.09
N PHE A 50 -2.15 7.34 7.24
CA PHE A 50 -0.95 8.16 7.47
C PHE A 50 0.37 7.41 7.72
N LEU A 51 0.31 6.15 8.16
CA LEU A 51 1.46 5.36 8.53
C LEU A 51 1.71 4.30 7.46
N ASP A 52 2.98 4.14 7.09
CA ASP A 52 3.36 3.20 6.05
C ASP A 52 4.56 2.35 6.44
N ILE A 53 4.81 1.31 5.65
CA ILE A 53 6.00 0.47 5.78
C ILE A 53 6.72 0.44 4.44
N VAL A 54 8.03 0.68 4.46
CA VAL A 54 8.90 0.46 3.31
C VAL A 54 9.68 -0.82 3.54
N ILE A 55 9.59 -1.77 2.60
CA ILE A 55 10.30 -3.05 2.63
C ILE A 55 11.30 -3.09 1.47
N SER A 56 12.55 -3.45 1.73
CA SER A 56 13.60 -3.53 0.71
C SER A 56 13.27 -4.56 -0.37
N ALA A 57 13.79 -4.34 -1.60
CA ALA A 57 13.55 -5.25 -2.73
C ALA A 57 13.95 -6.70 -2.44
N ASP A 58 14.98 -6.91 -1.62
CA ASP A 58 15.46 -8.24 -1.21
C ASP A 58 14.68 -8.86 -0.04
N LEU A 59 13.63 -8.17 0.44
CA LEU A 59 12.75 -8.58 1.54
C LEU A 59 13.46 -8.77 2.89
N LYS A 60 14.70 -8.29 3.05
CA LYS A 60 15.49 -8.51 4.28
C LYS A 60 15.31 -7.42 5.32
N THR A 61 14.94 -6.22 4.90
CA THR A 61 14.83 -5.08 5.80
C THR A 61 13.54 -4.34 5.55
N TRP A 62 13.02 -3.73 6.60
CA TRP A 62 11.87 -2.86 6.53
C TRP A 62 12.03 -1.71 7.51
N ARG A 63 11.25 -0.66 7.30
CA ARG A 63 11.13 0.47 8.24
C ARG A 63 9.73 1.03 8.20
N TRP A 64 9.28 1.56 9.34
CA TRP A 64 8.16 2.48 9.35
C TRP A 64 8.49 3.75 8.55
N LYS A 65 7.47 4.35 7.96
CA LYS A 65 7.51 5.65 7.30
C LYS A 65 6.32 6.46 7.80
N ASP A 66 6.53 7.76 7.95
CA ASP A 66 5.49 8.74 8.30
C ASP A 66 4.89 8.57 9.70
N GLU A 67 5.65 8.00 10.65
CA GLU A 67 5.26 7.94 12.07
C GLU A 67 4.94 9.33 12.66
N ALA A 68 5.62 10.37 12.17
CA ALA A 68 5.37 11.75 12.56
C ALA A 68 4.01 12.27 12.04
N GLU A 69 3.54 11.79 10.89
CA GLU A 69 2.25 12.17 10.31
C GLU A 69 1.10 11.53 11.11
N LEU A 70 1.20 10.24 11.42
CA LEU A 70 0.25 9.60 12.34
C LEU A 70 0.23 10.29 13.71
N SER A 71 1.40 10.63 14.26
CA SER A 71 1.49 11.36 15.53
C SER A 71 0.83 12.74 15.46
N ARG A 72 0.97 13.45 14.34
CA ARG A 72 0.28 14.73 14.09
C ARG A 72 -1.23 14.54 13.95
N ALA A 73 -1.68 13.52 13.21
CA ALA A 73 -3.10 13.21 13.07
C ALA A 73 -3.76 12.94 14.44
N VAL A 74 -3.05 12.27 15.36
CA VAL A 74 -3.48 12.13 16.75
C VAL A 74 -3.52 13.46 17.49
N SER A 75 -2.51 14.32 17.32
CA SER A 75 -2.49 15.64 17.98
C SER A 75 -3.59 16.60 17.50
N PHE A 76 -4.13 16.38 16.30
CA PHE A 76 -5.24 17.14 15.73
C PHE A 76 -6.61 16.44 15.89
N ASP A 77 -6.68 15.38 16.70
CA ASP A 77 -7.90 14.57 16.92
C ASP A 77 -8.54 13.99 15.64
N LEU A 78 -7.78 13.89 14.54
CA LEU A 78 -8.21 13.22 13.31
C LEU A 78 -8.21 11.70 13.48
N VAL A 79 -7.33 11.20 14.35
CA VAL A 79 -7.17 9.78 14.69
C VAL A 79 -7.08 9.67 16.21
N SER A 80 -7.92 8.86 16.83
CA SER A 80 -7.80 8.60 18.27
C SER A 80 -6.54 7.78 18.58
N ARG A 81 -6.05 7.85 19.82
CA ARG A 81 -4.90 7.01 20.26
C ARG A 81 -5.15 5.52 20.02
N ARG A 82 -6.37 5.04 20.28
CA ARG A 82 -6.79 3.66 20.01
C ARG A 82 -6.70 3.32 18.51
N GLN A 83 -7.18 4.20 17.64
CA GLN A 83 -7.06 3.98 16.20
C GLN A 83 -5.59 3.95 15.75
N ALA A 84 -4.73 4.80 16.32
CA ALA A 84 -3.30 4.76 16.01
C ALA A 84 -2.63 3.44 16.45
N GLU A 85 -3.06 2.85 17.56
CA GLU A 85 -2.63 1.51 17.98
C GLU A 85 -3.13 0.42 17.02
N GLU A 86 -4.40 0.49 16.60
CA GLU A 86 -5.00 -0.42 15.61
C GLU A 86 -4.26 -0.35 14.25
N ILE A 87 -3.92 0.85 13.79
CA ILE A 87 -3.13 1.08 12.56
C ILE A 87 -1.76 0.39 12.68
N ARG A 88 -1.06 0.57 13.81
CA ARG A 88 0.24 -0.10 14.02
C ARG A 88 0.10 -1.62 14.08
N ALA A 89 -0.95 -2.13 14.71
CA ALA A 89 -1.24 -3.55 14.78
C ALA A 89 -1.48 -4.14 13.37
N GLU A 90 -2.20 -3.42 12.51
CA GLU A 90 -2.40 -3.82 11.11
C GLU A 90 -1.06 -3.91 10.34
N GLY A 91 -0.18 -2.93 10.53
CA GLY A 91 1.16 -2.99 9.94
C GLY A 91 1.98 -4.19 10.44
N CYS A 92 1.81 -4.59 11.70
CA CYS A 92 2.41 -5.82 12.22
C CYS A 92 1.85 -7.07 11.52
N LEU A 93 0.56 -7.12 11.18
CA LEU A 93 -0.02 -8.24 10.41
C LEU A 93 0.59 -8.32 9.00
N ALA A 94 0.79 -7.17 8.34
CA ALA A 94 1.44 -7.12 7.03
C ALA A 94 2.89 -7.63 7.09
N LEU A 95 3.62 -7.30 8.17
CA LEU A 95 4.98 -7.80 8.42
C LEU A 95 5.01 -9.29 8.76
N SER A 96 4.05 -9.80 9.54
CA SER A 96 3.95 -11.25 9.78
C SER A 96 3.73 -12.04 8.49
N ARG A 97 2.98 -11.50 7.52
CA ARG A 97 2.86 -12.11 6.18
C ARG A 97 4.18 -12.11 5.42
N LEU A 98 4.96 -11.01 5.49
CA LEU A 98 6.31 -10.94 4.92
C LEU A 98 7.22 -12.02 5.52
N GLU A 99 7.24 -12.13 6.85
CA GLU A 99 8.05 -13.12 7.58
C GLU A 99 7.66 -14.55 7.23
N ALA A 100 6.36 -14.82 7.14
CA ALA A 100 5.81 -16.11 6.74
C ALA A 100 6.02 -16.44 5.25
N GLY A 101 6.49 -15.48 4.44
CA GLY A 101 6.65 -15.65 2.98
C GLY A 101 5.31 -15.84 2.26
N MET A 102 4.23 -15.27 2.82
CA MET A 102 2.89 -15.36 2.25
C MET A 102 2.69 -14.34 1.12
N PRO A 103 1.67 -14.54 0.26
CA PRO A 103 1.28 -13.53 -0.71
C PRO A 103 1.08 -12.14 -0.08
N PRO A 104 1.46 -11.06 -0.80
CA PRO A 104 1.90 -11.06 -2.19
C PRO A 104 3.40 -11.34 -2.36
N PHE A 105 4.16 -11.54 -1.28
CA PHE A 105 5.59 -11.74 -1.37
C PHE A 105 5.95 -13.07 -2.04
N ARG A 106 7.05 -13.08 -2.79
CA ARG A 106 7.60 -14.27 -3.47
C ARG A 106 6.61 -14.94 -4.44
N GLN A 107 5.72 -14.16 -5.05
CA GLN A 107 4.76 -14.63 -6.07
C GLN A 107 5.16 -14.20 -7.49
N GLY A 108 6.34 -13.59 -7.69
CA GLY A 108 6.80 -13.12 -9.00
C GLY A 108 6.25 -11.75 -9.40
N TRP A 109 5.53 -11.07 -8.52
CA TRP A 109 5.04 -9.71 -8.77
C TRP A 109 6.16 -8.71 -9.04
N GLU A 110 7.36 -8.92 -8.49
CA GLU A 110 8.57 -8.14 -8.76
C GLU A 110 9.02 -8.18 -10.23
N CYS A 111 8.62 -9.22 -10.97
CA CYS A 111 8.89 -9.40 -12.40
C CYS A 111 7.74 -8.93 -13.29
N TRP A 112 6.65 -8.44 -12.70
CA TRP A 112 5.50 -7.97 -13.45
C TRP A 112 5.85 -6.77 -14.35
N THR A 113 5.20 -6.70 -15.50
CA THR A 113 5.26 -5.55 -16.40
C THR A 113 3.89 -5.32 -17.03
N ARG A 114 3.55 -4.05 -17.27
CA ARG A 114 2.32 -3.69 -17.98
C ARG A 114 2.43 -4.07 -19.45
N SER A 115 1.31 -4.47 -20.07
CA SER A 115 1.30 -4.62 -21.53
C SER A 115 1.49 -3.26 -22.21
N LEU A 116 2.30 -3.23 -23.27
CA LEU A 116 2.47 -2.03 -24.11
C LEU A 116 1.21 -1.71 -24.92
N GLU A 117 0.31 -2.68 -25.08
CA GLU A 117 -0.97 -2.51 -25.78
C GLU A 117 -2.05 -1.86 -24.90
N TRP A 118 -1.82 -1.76 -23.59
CA TRP A 118 -2.79 -1.12 -22.70
C TRP A 118 -2.73 0.40 -22.88
N PRO A 119 -3.84 1.04 -23.30
CA PRO A 119 -3.88 2.49 -23.38
C PRO A 119 -3.80 3.10 -21.99
N VAL A 120 -3.28 4.31 -21.91
CA VAL A 120 -3.37 5.11 -20.69
C VAL A 120 -4.85 5.45 -20.46
N PRO A 121 -5.45 5.11 -19.31
CA PRO A 121 -6.85 5.40 -19.05
C PRO A 121 -7.07 6.92 -18.94
N SER A 122 -8.19 7.41 -19.47
CA SER A 122 -8.65 8.77 -19.27
C SER A 122 -9.42 8.90 -17.95
N MET A 123 -9.29 10.04 -17.28
CA MET A 123 -10.10 10.34 -16.10
C MET A 123 -11.58 10.48 -16.48
N PRO A 124 -12.51 9.75 -15.83
CA PRO A 124 -13.93 9.87 -16.12
C PRO A 124 -14.45 11.26 -15.69
N PRO A 125 -15.47 11.82 -16.37
CA PRO A 125 -15.98 13.16 -16.08
C PRO A 125 -16.63 13.27 -14.70
N ASN A 126 -17.09 12.15 -14.14
CA ASN A 126 -17.75 12.03 -12.85
C ASN A 126 -16.83 11.43 -11.79
N TRP A 127 -15.51 11.65 -11.88
CA TRP A 127 -14.51 11.07 -10.98
C TRP A 127 -14.71 11.41 -9.49
N GLN A 128 -15.45 12.48 -9.17
CA GLN A 128 -15.72 12.91 -7.80
C GLN A 128 -17.00 12.30 -7.16
N ASP A 129 -17.79 11.56 -7.95
CA ASP A 129 -19.03 10.91 -7.49
C ASP A 129 -18.73 9.56 -6.83
#